data_AF-A0A4Y8PS12-F1
#
_entry.id   AF-A0A4Y8PS12-F1
#
_cell.length_a   1.000
_cell.length_b   1.000
_cell.length_c   1.000
_cell.angle_alpha   90.00
_cell.angle_beta   90.00
_cell.angle_gamma   90.00
#
_symmetry.space_group_name_H-M   'P 1'
#
loop_
_entity.id
_entity.type
_entity.pdbx_description
1 polymer ?
#
loop_
_entity_poly.entity_id
_entity_poly.type
_entity_poly.pdbx_seq_one_letter_code
_entity_poly.pdbx_strand_id
1 'polypeptide(L)'
;MTNKMTIAIAATFTAEPLADHLAGWCQRFGLEPAVVFAPYDQVVQQFVDASGTFASHPEGIHILLLRLEDALCNGANEPDEDQALAVLQYYVELVQAIKQASRSSPLLIGLLPLTEPTNLSQLAAKQIRLLHDKLGKDLQSAAHVQLVDLTGLGEEYRIRSPNNEIGDQLGISPTPTSITPQWRRSWPDG
;
A
#
# COMPACT_ATOMS: atom_id res chain seq x y z
N MET A 1 13.62 26.62 9.80
CA MET A 1 13.68 25.42 10.66
C MET A 1 12.94 24.34 9.91
N THR A 2 13.64 23.35 9.36
CA THR A 2 13.01 22.19 8.72
C THR A 2 12.52 21.24 9.81
N ASN A 3 11.25 20.84 9.74
CA ASN A 3 10.64 19.99 10.74
C ASN A 3 11.01 18.54 10.39
N LYS A 4 11.78 17.87 11.26
CA LYS A 4 12.13 16.46 11.07
C LYS A 4 10.91 15.60 11.35
N MET A 5 10.58 14.72 10.42
CA MET A 5 9.40 13.87 10.49
C MET A 5 9.75 12.46 10.03
N THR A 6 9.30 11.44 10.76
CA THR A 6 9.43 10.05 10.30
C THR A 6 8.19 9.61 9.54
N ILE A 7 8.39 8.97 8.39
CA ILE A 7 7.35 8.29 7.62
C ILE A 7 7.69 6.80 7.68
N ALA A 8 6.89 6.03 8.42
CA ALA A 8 7.04 4.57 8.44
C ALA A 8 6.06 3.93 7.46
N ILE A 9 6.56 3.07 6.58
CA ILE A 9 5.79 2.48 5.49
C ILE A 9 5.79 0.97 5.66
N ALA A 10 4.60 0.38 5.66
CA ALA A 10 4.40 -1.05 5.52
C ALA A 10 3.61 -1.33 4.25
N ALA A 11 3.94 -2.43 3.57
CA ALA A 11 3.27 -2.81 2.34
C ALA A 11 3.23 -4.32 2.21
N THR A 12 2.23 -4.83 1.49
CA THR A 12 2.16 -6.25 1.09
C THR A 12 3.09 -6.57 -0.09
N PHE A 13 3.78 -5.56 -0.61
CA PHE A 13 4.71 -5.64 -1.75
C PHE A 13 5.98 -4.83 -1.47
N THR A 14 6.97 -4.93 -2.35
CA THR A 14 8.23 -4.16 -2.27
C THR A 14 7.97 -2.66 -2.47
N ALA A 15 8.02 -1.88 -1.38
CA ALA A 15 7.69 -0.46 -1.35
C ALA A 15 8.93 0.46 -1.29
N GLU A 16 10.12 -0.09 -1.07
CA GLU A 16 11.40 0.63 -1.04
C GLU A 16 11.64 1.55 -2.25
N PRO A 17 11.22 1.20 -3.49
CA PRO A 17 11.35 2.09 -4.64
C PRO A 17 10.60 3.42 -4.50
N LEU A 18 9.61 3.51 -3.58
CA LEU A 18 8.88 4.74 -3.32
C LEU A 18 9.69 5.76 -2.51
N ALA A 19 10.82 5.36 -1.90
CA ALA A 19 11.63 6.21 -1.02
C ALA A 19 12.05 7.52 -1.70
N ASP A 20 12.65 7.42 -2.89
CA ASP A 20 13.18 8.57 -3.63
C ASP A 20 12.05 9.51 -4.07
N HIS A 21 10.91 8.94 -4.48
CA HIS A 21 9.74 9.72 -4.87
C HIS A 21 9.14 10.47 -3.68
N LEU A 22 8.99 9.81 -2.53
CA LEU A 22 8.46 10.42 -1.31
C LEU A 22 9.40 11.50 -0.78
N ALA A 23 10.70 11.25 -0.77
CA ALA A 23 11.71 12.23 -0.39
C ALA A 23 11.64 13.48 -1.29
N GLY A 24 11.55 13.29 -2.61
CA GLY A 24 11.42 14.38 -3.57
C GLY A 24 10.15 15.22 -3.39
N TRP A 25 9.01 14.59 -3.10
CA TRP A 25 7.77 15.31 -2.79
C TRP A 25 7.84 16.05 -1.46
N CYS A 26 8.34 15.41 -0.40
CA CYS A 26 8.46 16.04 0.91
C CYS A 26 9.37 17.27 0.88
N GLN A 27 10.50 17.19 0.15
CA GLN A 27 11.41 18.32 -0.02
C GLN A 27 10.70 19.51 -0.69
N ARG A 28 9.83 19.26 -1.69
CA ARG A 28 9.03 20.31 -2.33
C ARG A 28 8.05 20.99 -1.39
N PHE A 29 7.58 20.27 -0.37
CA PHE A 29 6.75 20.82 0.70
C PHE A 29 7.55 21.37 1.89
N GLY A 30 8.89 21.44 1.80
CA GLY A 30 9.76 21.95 2.86
C GLY A 30 9.92 21.00 4.05
N LEU A 31 9.61 19.71 3.87
CA LEU A 31 9.75 18.65 4.87
C LEU A 31 11.06 17.89 4.66
N GLU A 32 11.70 17.48 5.76
CA GLU A 32 12.85 16.55 5.76
C GLU A 32 12.39 15.20 6.32
N PRO A 33 11.90 14.27 5.46
CA PRO A 33 11.39 13.00 5.94
C PRO A 33 12.52 12.02 6.22
N ALA A 34 12.44 11.31 7.34
CA ALA A 34 13.13 10.04 7.54
C ALA A 34 12.17 8.93 7.13
N VAL A 35 12.34 8.37 5.93
CA VAL A 35 11.50 7.27 5.44
C VAL A 35 12.07 5.95 5.96
N VAL A 36 11.26 5.16 6.65
CA VAL A 36 11.62 3.83 7.16
C VAL A 36 10.62 2.79 6.66
N PHE A 37 11.11 1.64 6.21
CA PHE A 37 10.28 0.57 5.70
C PHE A 37 10.16 -0.56 6.72
N ALA A 38 8.96 -1.09 6.88
CA ALA A 38 8.73 -2.35 7.55
C ALA A 38 9.23 -3.52 6.68
N PRO A 39 9.59 -4.66 7.28
CA PRO A 39 9.93 -5.84 6.51
C PRO A 39 8.78 -6.28 5.59
N TYR A 40 9.14 -6.87 4.44
CA TYR A 40 8.20 -7.34 3.42
C TYR A 40 7.14 -8.29 3.98
N ASP A 41 5.87 -8.06 3.61
CA ASP A 41 4.69 -8.89 3.95
C ASP A 41 4.45 -9.05 5.47
N GLN A 42 4.90 -8.07 6.26
CA GLN A 42 4.73 -8.05 7.73
C GLN A 42 3.70 -7.03 8.19
N VAL A 43 2.66 -6.80 7.39
CA VAL A 43 1.66 -5.74 7.63
C VAL A 43 0.92 -5.94 8.94
N VAL A 44 0.36 -7.13 9.18
CA VAL A 44 -0.41 -7.41 10.41
C VAL A 44 0.50 -7.27 11.64
N GLN A 45 1.74 -7.74 11.55
CA GLN A 45 2.73 -7.65 12.63
C GLN A 45 3.04 -6.21 13.04
N GLN A 46 2.91 -5.22 12.14
CA GLN A 46 3.09 -3.81 12.50
C GLN A 46 2.04 -3.28 13.50
N PHE A 47 0.92 -3.97 13.64
CA PHE A 47 -0.16 -3.59 14.55
C PHE A 47 -0.18 -4.43 15.83
N VAL A 48 0.35 -5.66 15.80
CA VAL A 48 0.33 -6.58 16.95
C VAL A 48 1.67 -6.66 17.70
N ASP A 49 2.80 -6.37 17.03
CA ASP A 49 4.13 -6.45 17.62
C ASP A 49 4.58 -5.09 18.17
N ALA A 50 4.89 -5.05 19.47
CA ALA A 50 5.41 -3.87 20.16
C ALA A 50 6.83 -3.46 19.68
N SER A 51 7.53 -4.35 18.97
CA SER A 51 8.83 -4.08 18.33
C SER A 51 8.72 -3.75 16.83
N GLY A 52 7.51 -3.73 16.27
CA GLY A 52 7.27 -3.37 14.87
C GLY A 52 7.75 -1.95 14.51
N THR A 53 7.95 -1.70 13.23
CA THR A 53 8.41 -0.40 12.69
C THR A 53 7.46 0.73 13.09
N PHE A 54 6.15 0.49 13.10
CA PHE A 54 5.16 1.48 13.55
C PHE A 54 5.23 1.74 15.05
N ALA A 55 5.47 0.71 15.88
CA ALA A 55 5.60 0.87 17.32
C ALA A 55 6.91 1.59 17.70
N SER A 56 7.97 1.37 16.93
CA SER A 56 9.27 2.05 17.10
C SER A 56 9.25 3.54 16.74
N HIS A 57 8.23 4.00 16.00
CA HIS A 57 8.09 5.38 15.55
C HIS A 57 6.71 5.96 15.89
N PRO A 58 6.34 6.06 17.19
CA PRO A 58 4.98 6.39 17.61
C PRO A 58 4.54 7.81 17.21
N GLU A 59 5.48 8.75 17.04
CA GLU A 59 5.24 10.14 16.64
C GLU A 59 5.30 10.37 15.11
N GLY A 60 5.53 9.32 14.32
CA GLY A 60 5.62 9.40 12.85
C GLY A 60 4.27 9.37 12.15
N ILE A 61 4.27 9.64 10.83
CA ILE A 61 3.18 9.23 9.95
C ILE A 61 3.37 7.75 9.62
N HIS A 62 2.31 6.96 9.75
CA HIS A 62 2.29 5.57 9.31
C HIS A 62 1.54 5.46 8.00
N ILE A 63 2.15 4.78 7.03
CA ILE A 63 1.55 4.50 5.74
C ILE A 63 1.47 3.00 5.57
N LEU A 64 0.28 2.50 5.27
CA LEU A 64 0.05 1.12 4.87
C LEU A 64 -0.38 1.10 3.41
N LEU A 65 0.36 0.40 2.56
CA LEU A 65 -0.01 0.17 1.16
C LEU A 65 -0.49 -1.26 1.00
N LEU A 66 -1.77 -1.42 0.67
CA LEU A 66 -2.45 -2.71 0.70
C LEU A 66 -2.86 -3.16 -0.69
N ARG A 67 -2.37 -4.33 -1.12
CA ARG A 67 -2.95 -5.12 -2.21
C ARG A 67 -3.51 -6.42 -1.61
N LEU A 68 -4.83 -6.55 -1.55
CA LEU A 68 -5.46 -7.73 -0.92
C LEU A 68 -5.16 -9.06 -1.65
N GLU A 69 -4.81 -8.99 -2.93
CA GLU A 69 -4.38 -10.17 -3.71
C GLU A 69 -3.06 -10.77 -3.24
N ASP A 70 -2.17 -9.98 -2.60
CA ASP A 70 -0.88 -10.49 -2.09
C ASP A 70 -1.10 -11.51 -0.95
N ALA A 71 -2.27 -11.48 -0.28
CA ALA A 71 -2.66 -12.49 0.70
C ALA A 71 -2.71 -13.92 0.10
N LEU A 72 -2.80 -14.04 -1.23
CA LEU A 72 -2.88 -15.31 -1.95
C LEU A 72 -1.54 -15.79 -2.51
N CYS A 73 -0.43 -15.05 -2.32
CA CYS A 73 0.88 -15.44 -2.87
C CYS A 73 1.33 -16.85 -2.44
N ASN A 74 0.84 -17.38 -1.31
CA ASN A 74 1.14 -18.74 -0.84
C ASN A 74 0.12 -19.82 -1.26
N GLY A 75 -1.02 -19.43 -1.86
CA GLY A 75 -2.17 -20.31 -2.11
C GLY A 75 -2.80 -20.20 -3.51
N ALA A 76 -2.14 -19.57 -4.47
CA ALA A 76 -2.69 -19.35 -5.82
C ALA A 76 -3.04 -20.64 -6.60
N ASN A 77 -2.55 -21.81 -6.17
CA ASN A 77 -2.87 -23.12 -6.75
C ASN A 77 -3.99 -23.87 -6.00
N GLU A 78 -4.53 -23.30 -4.93
CA GLU A 78 -5.61 -23.90 -4.15
C GLU A 78 -6.96 -23.77 -4.87
N PRO A 79 -7.96 -24.60 -4.53
CA PRO A 79 -9.32 -24.47 -5.04
C PRO A 79 -9.91 -23.06 -4.86
N ASP A 80 -10.80 -22.66 -5.77
CA ASP A 80 -11.43 -21.33 -5.77
C ASP A 80 -12.03 -20.91 -4.42
N GLU A 81 -12.69 -21.85 -3.72
CA GLU A 81 -13.30 -21.60 -2.41
C GLU A 81 -12.25 -21.34 -1.33
N ASP A 82 -11.14 -22.06 -1.36
CA ASP A 82 -10.04 -21.92 -0.40
C ASP A 82 -9.30 -20.61 -0.61
N GLN A 83 -9.10 -20.18 -1.86
CA GLN A 83 -8.56 -18.84 -2.16
C GLN A 83 -9.49 -17.74 -1.61
N ALA A 84 -10.78 -17.81 -1.89
CA ALA A 84 -11.73 -16.80 -1.42
C ALA A 84 -11.80 -16.75 0.12
N LEU A 85 -11.71 -17.91 0.77
CA LEU A 85 -11.66 -18.02 2.23
C LEU A 85 -10.38 -17.42 2.80
N ALA A 86 -9.21 -17.68 2.20
CA ALA A 86 -7.92 -17.14 2.63
C ALA A 86 -7.90 -15.60 2.59
N VAL A 87 -8.39 -14.99 1.50
CA VAL A 87 -8.54 -13.53 1.39
C VAL A 87 -9.42 -12.98 2.52
N LEU A 88 -10.56 -13.63 2.78
CA LEU A 88 -11.48 -13.19 3.82
C LEU A 88 -10.84 -13.29 5.22
N GLN A 89 -10.12 -14.36 5.50
CA GLN A 89 -9.43 -14.55 6.79
C GLN A 89 -8.37 -13.47 7.01
N TYR A 90 -7.49 -13.26 6.02
CA TYR A 90 -6.48 -12.20 6.06
C TYR A 90 -7.10 -10.82 6.29
N TYR A 91 -8.18 -10.51 5.56
CA TYR A 91 -8.90 -9.25 5.72
C TYR A 91 -9.46 -9.07 7.13
N VAL A 92 -10.08 -10.11 7.70
CA VAL A 92 -10.64 -10.04 9.06
C VAL A 92 -9.54 -9.82 10.09
N GLU A 93 -8.42 -10.55 9.98
CA GLU A 93 -7.27 -10.41 10.85
C GLU A 93 -6.69 -8.99 10.79
N LEU A 94 -6.47 -8.46 9.59
CA LEU A 94 -5.96 -7.11 9.37
C LEU A 94 -6.86 -6.04 10.00
N VAL A 95 -8.17 -6.09 9.71
CA VAL A 95 -9.13 -5.11 10.23
C VAL A 95 -9.20 -5.18 11.76
N GLN A 96 -9.14 -6.38 12.34
CA GLN A 96 -9.10 -6.54 13.79
C GLN A 96 -7.83 -5.96 14.39
N ALA A 97 -6.67 -6.24 13.80
CA ALA A 97 -5.39 -5.72 14.26
C ALA A 97 -5.36 -4.18 14.22
N ILE A 98 -5.82 -3.56 13.13
CA ILE A 98 -5.91 -2.09 13.01
C ILE A 98 -6.85 -1.51 14.08
N LYS A 99 -8.01 -2.12 14.31
CA LYS A 99 -8.99 -1.64 15.31
C LYS A 99 -8.48 -1.75 16.75
N GLN A 100 -7.71 -2.80 17.04
CA GLN A 100 -7.15 -3.04 18.37
C GLN A 100 -5.90 -2.20 18.63
N ALA A 101 -5.18 -1.80 17.58
CA ALA A 101 -4.07 -0.89 17.68
C ALA A 101 -4.55 0.50 18.13
N SER A 102 -4.39 0.81 19.42
CA SER A 102 -4.57 2.16 19.94
C SER A 102 -3.35 2.98 19.55
N ARG A 103 -3.54 4.00 18.69
CA ARG A 103 -2.45 4.84 18.17
C ARG A 103 -2.80 6.32 18.28
N SER A 104 -1.79 7.14 18.61
CA SER A 104 -1.86 8.61 18.58
C SER A 104 -1.40 9.20 17.24
N SER A 105 -0.63 8.44 16.46
CA SER A 105 -0.12 8.81 15.15
C SER A 105 -1.16 8.57 14.04
N PRO A 106 -1.18 9.42 12.99
CA PRO A 106 -2.03 9.20 11.83
C PRO A 106 -1.55 7.97 11.03
N LEU A 107 -2.51 7.13 10.64
CA LEU A 107 -2.32 5.99 9.74
C LEU A 107 -3.03 6.27 8.41
N LEU A 108 -2.27 6.39 7.33
CA LEU A 108 -2.75 6.46 5.96
C LEU A 108 -2.78 5.05 5.37
N ILE A 109 -3.93 4.61 4.88
CA ILE A 109 -4.06 3.33 4.20
C ILE A 109 -4.32 3.59 2.71
N GLY A 110 -3.35 3.28 1.87
CA GLY A 110 -3.51 3.29 0.42
C GLY A 110 -4.05 1.94 -0.04
N LEU A 111 -5.26 1.92 -0.59
CA LEU A 111 -5.87 0.72 -1.14
C LEU A 111 -5.58 0.63 -2.64
N LEU A 112 -4.76 -0.34 -3.03
CA LEU A 112 -4.36 -0.51 -4.43
C LEU A 112 -5.39 -1.34 -5.21
N PRO A 113 -5.51 -1.12 -6.53
CA PRO A 113 -6.40 -1.90 -7.38
C PRO A 113 -5.96 -3.37 -7.45
N LEU A 114 -6.92 -4.24 -7.76
CA LEU A 114 -6.64 -5.60 -8.21
C LEU A 114 -5.79 -5.53 -9.49
N THR A 115 -4.69 -6.28 -9.55
CA THR A 115 -3.84 -6.34 -10.74
C THR A 115 -4.54 -7.10 -11.84
N GLU A 116 -4.54 -6.53 -13.05
CA GLU A 116 -5.05 -7.16 -14.26
C GLU A 116 -3.89 -7.34 -15.26
N PRO A 117 -3.69 -8.54 -15.85
CA PRO A 117 -4.45 -9.76 -15.64
C PRO A 117 -4.17 -10.40 -14.27
N THR A 118 -5.22 -10.90 -13.62
CA THR A 118 -5.09 -11.62 -12.34
C THR A 118 -4.94 -13.12 -12.56
N ASN A 119 -4.07 -13.77 -11.78
CA ASN A 119 -3.98 -15.24 -11.73
C ASN A 119 -4.96 -15.87 -10.72
N LEU A 120 -5.82 -15.04 -10.11
CA LEU A 120 -6.76 -15.48 -9.08
C LEU A 120 -8.03 -16.06 -9.67
N SER A 121 -8.70 -16.91 -8.89
CA SER A 121 -10.04 -17.39 -9.22
C SER A 121 -11.04 -16.24 -9.34
N GLN A 122 -12.09 -16.43 -10.16
CA GLN A 122 -13.17 -15.44 -10.29
C GLN A 122 -13.86 -15.16 -8.95
N LEU A 123 -13.95 -16.18 -8.09
CA LEU A 123 -14.54 -16.05 -6.77
C LEU A 123 -13.66 -15.17 -5.86
N ALA A 124 -12.35 -15.42 -5.82
CA ALA A 124 -11.41 -14.61 -5.04
C ALA A 124 -11.35 -13.15 -5.54
N ALA A 125 -11.29 -12.94 -6.86
CA ALA A 125 -11.30 -11.60 -7.44
C ALA A 125 -12.58 -10.82 -7.09
N LYS A 126 -13.74 -11.49 -7.15
CA LYS A 126 -15.02 -10.89 -6.72
C LYS A 126 -15.02 -10.57 -5.23
N GLN A 127 -14.49 -11.48 -4.41
CA GLN A 127 -14.38 -11.29 -2.96
C GLN A 127 -13.50 -10.07 -2.62
N ILE A 128 -12.34 -9.91 -3.27
CA ILE A 128 -11.44 -8.77 -3.09
C ILE A 128 -12.19 -7.45 -3.38
N ARG A 129 -12.92 -7.37 -4.50
CA ARG A 129 -13.70 -6.17 -4.86
C ARG A 129 -14.75 -5.83 -3.80
N LEU A 130 -15.46 -6.83 -3.27
CA LEU A 130 -16.43 -6.62 -2.18
C LEU A 130 -15.76 -6.13 -0.89
N LEU A 131 -14.57 -6.64 -0.58
CA LEU A 131 -13.81 -6.24 0.60
C LEU A 131 -13.23 -4.82 0.47
N HIS A 132 -12.82 -4.40 -0.73
CA HIS A 132 -12.43 -3.01 -1.01
C HIS A 132 -13.56 -2.04 -0.65
N ASP A 133 -14.78 -2.30 -1.13
CA ASP A 133 -15.96 -1.48 -0.84
C ASP A 133 -16.33 -1.48 0.65
N LYS A 134 -16.00 -2.55 1.36
CA LYS A 134 -16.32 -2.73 2.78
C LYS A 134 -15.28 -2.10 3.71
N LEU A 135 -14.01 -2.05 3.30
CA LEU A 135 -12.89 -1.61 4.15
C LEU A 135 -13.10 -0.22 4.74
N GLY A 136 -13.55 0.73 3.91
CA GLY A 136 -13.85 2.08 4.38
C GLY A 136 -14.90 2.11 5.49
N LYS A 137 -15.97 1.31 5.36
CA LYS A 137 -17.03 1.20 6.38
C LYS A 137 -16.53 0.51 7.64
N ASP A 138 -15.69 -0.51 7.49
CA ASP A 138 -15.16 -1.24 8.62
C ASP A 138 -14.20 -0.40 9.45
N LEU A 139 -13.41 0.48 8.83
CA LEU A 139 -12.42 1.30 9.51
C LEU A 139 -12.92 2.71 9.90
N GLN A 140 -14.17 3.06 9.59
CA GLN A 140 -14.79 4.34 9.99
C GLN A 140 -14.73 4.61 11.50
N SER A 141 -14.72 3.57 12.33
CA SER A 141 -14.64 3.72 13.80
C SER A 141 -13.24 4.08 14.31
N ALA A 142 -12.19 3.97 13.47
CA ALA A 142 -10.82 4.23 13.86
C ALA A 142 -10.43 5.67 13.47
N ALA A 143 -10.57 6.61 14.41
CA ALA A 143 -10.36 8.04 14.17
C ALA A 143 -8.95 8.43 13.68
N HIS A 144 -7.95 7.57 13.90
CA HIS A 144 -6.57 7.77 13.46
C HIS A 144 -6.31 7.27 12.03
N VAL A 145 -7.30 6.65 11.37
CA VAL A 145 -7.17 6.03 10.05
C VAL A 145 -7.72 6.94 8.96
N GLN A 146 -6.91 7.17 7.94
CA GLN A 146 -7.31 7.84 6.70
C GLN A 146 -7.15 6.86 5.55
N LEU A 147 -8.27 6.47 4.94
CA LEU A 147 -8.26 5.64 3.74
C LEU A 147 -8.07 6.52 2.51
N VAL A 148 -7.09 6.17 1.69
CA VAL A 148 -6.85 6.73 0.36
C VAL A 148 -7.17 5.63 -0.64
N ASP A 149 -8.29 5.77 -1.33
CA ASP A 149 -8.68 4.85 -2.40
C ASP A 149 -7.82 5.13 -3.64
N LEU A 150 -6.94 4.20 -3.98
CA LEU A 150 -6.07 4.27 -5.16
C LEU A 150 -6.56 3.33 -6.27
N THR A 151 -7.71 2.65 -6.08
CA THR A 151 -8.20 1.62 -7.00
C THR A 151 -8.60 2.20 -8.37
N GLY A 152 -9.00 3.47 -8.43
CA GLY A 152 -9.36 4.17 -9.68
C GLY A 152 -8.18 4.77 -10.46
N LEU A 153 -6.97 4.81 -9.88
CA LEU A 153 -5.85 5.56 -10.47
C LEU A 153 -5.36 4.99 -11.81
N GLY A 154 -5.49 3.68 -12.04
CA GLY A 154 -5.10 3.05 -13.30
C GLY A 154 -5.89 3.57 -14.50
N GLU A 155 -7.19 3.77 -14.32
CA GLU A 155 -8.09 4.31 -15.35
C GLU A 155 -7.88 5.81 -15.53
N GLU A 156 -7.76 6.56 -14.42
CA GLU A 156 -7.61 8.01 -14.41
C GLU A 156 -6.28 8.46 -15.05
N TYR A 157 -5.19 7.73 -14.80
CA TYR A 157 -3.85 8.07 -15.29
C TYR A 157 -3.35 7.19 -16.45
N ARG A 158 -4.19 6.29 -16.99
CA ARG A 158 -3.85 5.36 -18.09
C ARG A 158 -2.54 4.58 -17.83
N ILE A 159 -2.34 4.15 -16.59
CA ILE A 159 -1.14 3.37 -16.23
C ILE A 159 -1.33 1.96 -16.80
N ARG A 160 -0.62 1.65 -17.88
CA ARG A 160 -0.55 0.28 -18.42
C ARG A 160 0.28 -0.56 -17.47
N SER A 161 -0.37 -1.46 -16.74
CA SER A 161 0.21 -2.48 -15.86
C SER A 161 1.30 -1.94 -14.91
N PRO A 162 0.93 -1.53 -13.68
CA PRO A 162 1.90 -1.13 -12.66
C PRO A 162 2.97 -2.20 -12.37
N ASN A 163 2.65 -3.47 -12.65
CA ASN A 163 3.52 -4.62 -12.47
C ASN A 163 4.11 -5.05 -13.82
N ASN A 164 5.44 -5.06 -13.90
CA ASN A 164 6.16 -5.73 -14.98
C ASN A 164 6.57 -7.11 -14.44
N GLU A 165 6.00 -8.19 -14.98
CA GLU A 165 6.26 -9.59 -14.56
C GLU A 165 7.77 -9.96 -14.56
N ILE A 166 8.58 -9.20 -15.32
CA ILE A 166 10.03 -9.35 -15.39
C ILE A 166 10.74 -8.87 -14.11
N GLY A 167 10.17 -7.90 -13.37
CA GLY A 167 10.76 -7.36 -12.14
C GLY A 167 10.63 -8.31 -10.95
N ASP A 168 9.45 -8.91 -10.79
CA ASP A 168 9.12 -9.82 -9.70
C ASP A 168 9.91 -11.14 -9.77
N GLN A 169 10.22 -11.61 -11.00
CA GLN A 169 11.06 -12.82 -11.20
C GLN A 169 12.56 -12.57 -11.01
N LEU A 170 13.02 -11.31 -11.08
CA LEU A 170 14.43 -10.95 -11.04
C LEU A 170 14.84 -10.18 -9.77
N GLY A 171 13.91 -9.92 -8.84
CA GLY A 171 14.16 -9.06 -7.68
C GLY A 171 14.49 -7.61 -8.06
N ILE A 172 14.01 -7.16 -9.23
CA ILE A 172 14.24 -5.82 -9.76
C ILE A 172 12.96 -5.02 -9.57
N SER A 173 13.05 -3.95 -8.77
CA SER A 173 11.99 -2.96 -8.57
C SER A 173 11.23 -2.64 -9.88
N PRO A 174 9.88 -2.56 -9.85
CA PRO A 174 9.09 -2.09 -10.99
C PRO A 174 9.37 -0.61 -11.21
N THR A 175 10.40 -0.29 -11.98
CA THR A 175 10.51 1.04 -12.56
C THR A 175 9.53 1.08 -13.73
N PRO A 176 8.51 1.95 -13.74
CA PRO A 176 7.75 2.19 -14.94
C PRO A 176 8.74 2.72 -15.98
N THR A 177 9.09 1.88 -16.95
CA THR A 177 9.97 2.28 -18.04
C THR A 177 9.22 3.34 -18.83
N SER A 178 9.58 4.61 -18.57
CA SER A 178 9.07 5.84 -19.19
C SER A 178 7.70 6.36 -18.74
N ILE A 179 7.60 6.86 -17.50
CA ILE A 179 6.80 8.08 -17.27
C ILE A 179 7.70 9.25 -17.66
N THR A 180 7.67 9.63 -18.94
CA THR A 180 8.24 10.93 -19.34
C THR A 180 7.21 12.00 -18.98
N PRO A 181 7.46 12.89 -18.00
CA PRO A 181 6.48 13.89 -17.64
C PRO A 181 6.33 14.89 -18.80
N GLN A 182 5.15 14.94 -19.43
CA GLN A 182 4.87 15.84 -20.56
C GLN A 182 4.77 17.33 -20.15
N TRP A 183 4.95 17.69 -18.88
CA TRP A 183 4.84 19.08 -18.41
C TRP A 183 6.05 19.97 -18.76
N ARG A 184 7.12 19.43 -19.36
CA ARG A 184 8.32 20.21 -19.75
C ARG A 184 8.17 21.09 -21.00
N ARG A 185 6.99 21.20 -21.63
CA ARG A 185 6.84 21.86 -22.95
C ARG A 185 6.10 23.19 -22.99
N SER A 186 5.72 23.78 -21.87
CA SER A 186 4.98 25.04 -21.95
C SER A 186 5.21 25.93 -20.74
N TRP A 187 6.39 26.53 -20.65
CA TRP A 187 6.55 27.86 -20.06
C TRP A 187 7.58 28.65 -20.88
N PRO A 188 7.27 29.90 -21.29
CA PRO A 188 8.22 30.76 -21.96
C PRO A 188 9.23 31.28 -20.94
N ASP A 189 10.50 31.27 -21.32
CA ASP A 189 11.56 31.92 -20.57
C ASP A 189 11.22 33.42 -20.43
N GLY A 190 11.16 33.90 -19.19
CA GLY A 190 10.92 35.28 -18.81
C GLY A 190 11.14 35.50 -17.33
#